data_AF-A0A2V6XFF6-F1
#
_entry.id   AF-A0A2V6XFF6-F1
#
_cell.length_a   1.000
_cell.length_b   1.000
_cell.length_c   1.000
_cell.angle_alpha   90.00
_cell.angle_beta   90.00
_cell.angle_gamma   90.00
#
_symmetry.space_group_name_H-M   'P 1'
#
loop_
_entity.id
_entity.type
_entity.pdbx_description
1 polymer ?
#
loop_
_entity_poly.entity_id
_entity_poly.type
_entity_poly.pdbx_seq_one_letter_code
_entity_poly.pdbx_strand_id
1 'polypeptide(L)'
;MRWSDIPRDPPARLLRQFAGLWLAFFLGLATWQGLVRGRSTLALCAVLAASVGGLGLARPRALRPLFVGWMMLAFPIGWLVSHVALAVMFYGLVTPLALVFRLAGRDPLALKWSRDARSYWQPKPEPTDVRRYFKQF
;
A
#
# COMPACT_ATOMS: atom_id res chain seq x y z
N MET A 1 2.37 3.56 7.52
CA MET A 1 1.14 2.92 8.01
C MET A 1 1.18 2.90 9.53
N ARG A 2 0.22 3.55 10.19
CA ARG A 2 0.10 3.57 11.67
C ARG A 2 -1.13 2.75 12.07
N TRP A 3 -1.08 2.11 13.24
CA TRP A 3 -2.20 1.31 13.76
C TRP A 3 -3.49 2.12 13.97
N SER A 4 -3.40 3.46 13.99
CA SER A 4 -4.53 4.39 14.00
C SER A 4 -5.34 4.40 12.69
N ASP A 5 -4.78 3.88 11.60
CA ASP A 5 -5.40 3.94 10.27
C ASP A 5 -6.45 2.83 10.05
N ILE A 6 -6.62 1.92 11.02
CA ILE A 6 -7.62 0.85 10.99
C ILE A 6 -8.97 1.44 11.42
N PRO A 7 -9.95 1.67 10.51
CA PRO A 7 -11.25 2.19 10.90
C PRO A 7 -11.98 1.22 11.83
N ARG A 8 -12.01 1.57 13.13
CA ARG A 8 -12.73 0.82 14.16
C ARG A 8 -14.24 0.93 14.00
N ASP A 9 -14.72 1.99 13.35
CA ASP A 9 -16.12 2.16 12.97
C ASP A 9 -16.24 2.40 11.46
N PRO A 10 -16.19 1.32 10.65
CA PRO A 10 -16.23 1.47 9.20
C PRO A 10 -17.63 1.89 8.74
N PRO A 11 -17.74 2.78 7.73
CA PRO A 11 -19.02 3.21 7.21
C PRO A 11 -19.77 2.03 6.57
N ALA A 12 -21.10 1.98 6.69
CA ALA A 12 -21.93 0.86 6.21
C ALA A 12 -21.77 0.52 4.72
N ARG A 13 -21.28 1.46 3.90
CA ARG A 13 -20.94 1.21 2.49
C ARG A 13 -19.75 0.28 2.34
N LEU A 14 -18.72 0.45 3.18
CA LEU A 14 -17.48 -0.32 3.15
C LEU A 14 -17.73 -1.77 3.61
N LEU A 15 -18.56 -1.98 4.64
CA LEU A 15 -18.97 -3.33 5.05
C LEU A 15 -19.76 -4.04 3.95
N ARG A 16 -20.64 -3.32 3.23
CA ARG A 16 -21.40 -3.88 2.10
C ARG A 16 -20.50 -4.24 0.92
N GLN A 17 -19.51 -3.41 0.60
CA GLN A 17 -18.52 -3.71 -0.45
C GLN A 17 -17.68 -4.94 -0.07
N PHE A 18 -17.23 -5.02 1.18
CA PHE A 18 -16.51 -6.18 1.68
C PHE A 18 -17.36 -7.45 1.60
N ALA A 19 -18.63 -7.40 2.04
CA ALA A 19 -19.56 -8.52 1.93
C ALA A 19 -19.82 -8.94 0.48
N GLY A 20 -19.97 -7.97 -0.43
CA GLY A 20 -20.17 -8.22 -1.86
C GLY A 20 -18.94 -8.86 -2.53
N LEU A 21 -17.73 -8.38 -2.22
CA LEU A 21 -16.48 -8.96 -2.70
C LEU A 21 -16.28 -10.38 -2.17
N TRP A 22 -16.56 -10.61 -0.88
CA TRP A 22 -16.55 -11.94 -0.29
C TRP A 22 -17.54 -12.87 -0.99
N LEU A 23 -18.78 -12.44 -1.19
CA LEU A 23 -19.79 -13.19 -1.92
C LEU A 23 -19.32 -13.55 -3.32
N ALA A 24 -18.82 -12.58 -4.09
CA ALA A 24 -18.33 -12.81 -5.45
C ALA A 24 -17.16 -13.81 -5.48
N PHE A 25 -16.21 -13.68 -4.55
CA PHE A 25 -15.06 -14.58 -4.45
C PHE A 25 -15.50 -16.02 -4.14
N PHE A 26 -16.33 -16.22 -3.12
CA PHE A 26 -16.78 -17.55 -2.73
C PHE A 26 -17.78 -18.16 -3.73
N LEU A 27 -18.63 -17.36 -4.37
CA LEU A 27 -19.48 -17.83 -5.47
C LEU A 27 -18.65 -18.26 -6.68
N GLY A 28 -17.64 -17.47 -7.07
CA GLY A 28 -16.73 -17.83 -8.16
C GLY A 28 -15.92 -19.09 -7.86
N LEU A 29 -15.46 -19.24 -6.61
CA LEU A 29 -14.74 -20.45 -6.18
C LEU A 29 -15.69 -21.67 -6.12
N ALA A 30 -16.92 -21.49 -5.67
CA ALA A 30 -17.94 -22.51 -5.68
C ALA A 30 -18.29 -22.92 -7.12
N THR A 31 -18.55 -22.00 -8.05
CA THR A 31 -18.83 -22.38 -9.44
C THR A 31 -17.64 -23.08 -10.09
N TRP A 32 -16.40 -22.63 -9.84
CA TRP A 32 -15.19 -23.28 -10.33
C TRP A 32 -15.01 -24.70 -9.78
N GLN A 33 -15.13 -24.90 -8.46
CA GLN A 33 -15.11 -26.26 -7.88
C GLN A 33 -16.29 -27.11 -8.34
N GLY A 34 -17.40 -26.45 -8.69
CA GLY A 34 -18.61 -26.96 -9.33
C GLY A 34 -18.32 -27.76 -10.57
N LEU A 35 -17.54 -27.12 -11.41
CA LEU A 35 -17.19 -27.59 -12.73
C LEU A 35 -16.01 -28.59 -12.71
N VAL A 36 -15.19 -28.58 -11.65
CA VAL A 36 -13.91 -29.32 -11.63
C VAL A 36 -13.87 -30.52 -10.66
N ARG A 37 -14.59 -30.54 -9.52
CA ARG A 37 -14.33 -31.53 -8.44
C ARG A 37 -15.53 -32.23 -7.76
N GLY A 38 -16.78 -31.98 -8.18
CA GLY A 38 -17.95 -32.75 -7.70
C GLY A 38 -18.61 -32.26 -6.39
N ARG A 39 -19.85 -32.76 -6.16
CA ARG A 39 -20.93 -32.21 -5.30
C ARG A 39 -20.64 -31.92 -3.82
N SER A 40 -19.67 -32.58 -3.20
CA SER A 40 -19.48 -32.55 -1.73
C SER A 40 -18.87 -31.24 -1.22
N THR A 41 -17.79 -30.76 -1.87
CA THR A 41 -17.10 -29.53 -1.49
C THR A 41 -17.87 -28.26 -1.88
N LEU A 42 -18.76 -28.41 -2.87
CA LEU A 42 -19.66 -27.37 -3.37
C LEU A 42 -20.68 -26.90 -2.34
N ALA A 43 -21.30 -27.85 -1.65
CA ALA A 43 -22.28 -27.55 -0.63
C ALA A 43 -21.63 -26.77 0.53
N LEU A 44 -20.42 -27.13 0.95
CA LEU A 44 -19.71 -26.45 2.03
C LEU A 44 -19.33 -25.00 1.64
N CYS A 45 -18.78 -24.80 0.45
CA CYS A 45 -18.44 -23.46 -0.07
C CYS A 45 -19.68 -22.60 -0.29
N ALA A 46 -20.78 -23.16 -0.80
CA ALA A 46 -22.03 -22.46 -1.00
C ALA A 46 -22.73 -22.09 0.32
N VAL A 47 -22.68 -22.98 1.32
CA VAL A 47 -23.21 -22.70 2.68
C VAL A 47 -22.39 -21.60 3.36
N LEU A 48 -21.06 -21.62 3.24
CA LEU A 48 -20.19 -20.54 3.75
C LEU A 48 -20.45 -19.20 3.04
N ALA A 49 -20.61 -19.22 1.71
CA ALA A 49 -20.95 -18.03 0.93
C ALA A 49 -22.32 -17.46 1.30
N ALA A 50 -23.33 -18.33 1.44
CA ALA A 50 -24.69 -17.95 1.79
C ALA A 50 -24.82 -17.48 3.25
N SER A 51 -24.08 -18.10 4.18
CA SER A 51 -24.10 -17.70 5.59
C SER A 51 -23.36 -16.38 5.79
N VAL A 52 -22.14 -16.20 5.29
CA VAL A 52 -21.38 -14.95 5.45
C VAL A 52 -21.97 -13.82 4.60
N GLY A 53 -22.37 -14.11 3.37
CA GLY A 53 -22.99 -13.15 2.47
C GLY A 53 -24.41 -12.77 2.89
N GLY A 54 -25.23 -13.74 3.27
CA GLY A 54 -26.60 -13.54 3.75
C GLY A 54 -26.64 -12.80 5.08
N LEU A 55 -25.79 -13.17 6.05
CA LEU A 55 -25.66 -12.42 7.31
C LEU A 55 -25.10 -11.01 7.08
N GLY A 56 -24.20 -10.85 6.10
CA GLY A 56 -23.63 -9.55 5.74
C GLY A 56 -24.62 -8.58 5.11
N LEU A 57 -25.53 -9.10 4.28
CA LEU A 57 -26.61 -8.33 3.67
C LEU A 57 -27.74 -8.04 4.67
N ALA A 58 -28.11 -9.00 5.52
CA ALA A 58 -29.20 -8.84 6.48
C ALA A 58 -28.83 -7.98 7.70
N ARG A 59 -27.60 -8.11 8.23
CA ARG A 59 -27.11 -7.33 9.38
C ARG A 59 -25.64 -6.94 9.22
N PRO A 60 -25.33 -5.86 8.48
CA PRO A 60 -23.95 -5.42 8.27
C PRO A 60 -23.20 -5.11 9.58
N ARG A 61 -23.90 -4.70 10.65
CA ARG A 61 -23.28 -4.44 11.97
C ARG A 61 -22.67 -5.69 12.61
N ALA A 62 -23.17 -6.90 12.31
CA ALA A 62 -22.62 -8.15 12.85
C ALA A 62 -21.29 -8.53 12.19
N LEU A 63 -21.02 -8.05 10.97
CA LEU A 63 -19.74 -8.26 10.27
C LEU A 63 -18.62 -7.32 10.73
N ARG A 64 -18.94 -6.30 11.53
CA ARG A 64 -17.95 -5.33 12.02
C ARG A 64 -16.75 -5.98 12.73
N PRO A 65 -16.91 -6.85 13.75
CA PRO A 65 -15.75 -7.46 14.41
C PRO A 65 -14.93 -8.35 13.48
N LEU A 66 -15.56 -9.06 12.54
CA LEU A 66 -14.86 -9.87 11.55
C LEU A 66 -14.05 -9.01 10.58
N PHE A 67 -14.64 -7.93 10.07
CA PHE A 67 -13.95 -6.98 9.20
C PHE A 67 -12.75 -6.32 9.89
N VAL A 68 -12.93 -5.87 11.13
CA VAL A 68 -11.85 -5.26 11.92
C VAL A 68 -10.76 -6.29 12.23
N GLY A 69 -11.12 -7.51 12.62
CA GLY A 69 -10.17 -8.62 12.81
C GLY A 69 -9.36 -8.93 11.56
N TRP A 70 -10.04 -9.04 10.42
CA TRP A 70 -9.40 -9.29 9.13
C TRP A 70 -8.44 -8.16 8.74
N MET A 71 -8.85 -6.92 8.95
CA MET A 71 -8.03 -5.75 8.63
C MET A 71 -6.81 -5.62 9.56
N MET A 72 -6.91 -6.05 10.82
CA MET A 72 -5.75 -6.17 11.71
C MET A 72 -4.73 -7.20 11.21
N LEU A 73 -5.18 -8.32 10.63
CA LEU A 73 -4.29 -9.31 10.02
C LEU A 73 -3.68 -8.82 8.71
N ALA A 74 -4.42 -8.06 7.91
CA ALA A 74 -3.93 -7.49 6.66
C ALA A 74 -2.94 -6.34 6.87
N PHE A 75 -3.04 -5.62 7.99
CA PHE A 75 -2.17 -4.48 8.31
C PHE A 75 -0.66 -4.78 8.26
N PRO A 76 -0.11 -5.80 8.95
CA PRO A 76 1.32 -6.12 8.89
C PRO A 76 1.77 -6.51 7.48
N ILE A 77 0.90 -7.12 6.68
CA ILE A 77 1.19 -7.47 5.28
C ILE A 77 1.34 -6.18 4.46
N GLY A 78 0.40 -5.23 4.60
CA GLY A 78 0.49 -3.93 3.93
C GLY A 78 1.73 -3.14 4.34
N TRP A 79 2.07 -3.17 5.64
CA TRP A 79 3.28 -2.55 6.15
C TRP A 79 4.53 -3.16 5.52
N LEU A 80 4.62 -4.50 5.47
CA LEU A 80 5.74 -5.22 4.89
C LEU A 80 5.87 -4.92 3.40
N VAL A 81 4.78 -5.03 2.64
CA VAL A 81 4.75 -4.73 1.20
C VAL A 81 5.21 -3.31 0.93
N SER A 82 4.78 -2.32 1.74
CA SER A 82 5.22 -0.94 1.58
C SER A 82 6.72 -0.77 1.81
N HIS A 83 7.28 -1.43 2.84
CA HIS A 83 8.72 -1.38 3.13
C HIS A 83 9.54 -2.11 2.06
N VAL A 84 9.07 -3.27 1.61
CA VAL A 84 9.70 -4.05 0.55
C VAL A 84 9.67 -3.26 -0.75
N ALA A 85 8.55 -2.65 -1.13
CA ALA A 85 8.46 -1.81 -2.32
C ALA A 85 9.44 -0.63 -2.27
N LEU A 86 9.53 0.04 -1.11
CA LEU A 86 10.48 1.14 -0.91
C LEU A 86 11.93 0.63 -1.00
N ALA A 87 12.24 -0.51 -0.38
CA ALA A 87 13.55 -1.13 -0.44
C ALA A 87 13.92 -1.53 -1.88
N VAL A 88 13.00 -2.15 -2.62
CA VAL A 88 13.21 -2.50 -4.03
C VAL A 88 13.44 -1.25 -4.87
N MET A 89 12.67 -0.17 -4.68
CA MET A 89 12.90 1.08 -5.41
C MET A 89 14.26 1.69 -5.06
N PHE A 90 14.62 1.75 -3.79
CA PHE A 90 15.86 2.37 -3.35
C PHE A 90 17.09 1.55 -3.75
N TYR A 91 17.09 0.25 -3.50
CA TYR A 91 18.22 -0.63 -3.78
C TYR A 91 18.26 -1.13 -5.24
N GLY A 92 17.11 -1.19 -5.90
CA GLY A 92 17.01 -1.62 -7.30
C GLY A 92 17.16 -0.50 -8.32
N LEU A 93 16.85 0.76 -7.96
CA LEU A 93 16.96 1.90 -8.88
C LEU A 93 17.94 2.96 -8.40
N VAL A 94 17.73 3.51 -7.19
CA VAL A 94 18.53 4.65 -6.70
C VAL A 94 19.98 4.26 -6.46
N THR A 95 20.21 3.12 -5.79
CA THR A 95 21.53 2.63 -5.44
C THR A 95 22.39 2.28 -6.67
N PRO A 96 21.91 1.51 -7.66
CA PRO A 96 22.71 1.24 -8.85
C PRO A 96 22.96 2.50 -9.68
N LEU A 97 22.00 3.42 -9.74
CA LEU A 97 22.22 4.71 -10.41
C LEU A 97 23.34 5.52 -9.72
N ALA A 98 23.34 5.57 -8.38
CA ALA A 98 24.41 6.19 -7.62
C ALA A 98 25.75 5.48 -7.83
N LEU A 99 25.76 4.15 -7.93
CA LEU A 99 26.96 3.37 -8.21
C LEU A 99 27.52 3.70 -9.61
N VAL A 100 26.65 3.82 -10.62
CA VAL A 100 27.03 4.23 -11.98
C VAL A 100 27.65 5.62 -11.96
N PHE A 101 27.06 6.60 -11.27
CA PHE A 101 27.65 7.94 -11.14
C PHE A 101 29.00 7.92 -10.43
N ARG A 102 29.14 7.10 -9.38
CA ARG A 102 30.40 6.94 -8.64
C ARG A 102 31.50 6.35 -9.52
N LEU A 103 31.18 5.32 -10.32
CA LEU A 103 32.12 4.70 -11.27
C LEU A 103 32.46 5.63 -12.44
N ALA A 104 31.50 6.42 -12.92
CA ALA A 104 31.72 7.44 -13.95
C ALA A 104 32.46 8.69 -13.43
N GLY A 105 32.83 8.73 -12.14
CA GLY A 105 33.53 9.86 -11.51
C GLY A 105 32.68 11.13 -11.34
N ARG A 106 31.38 11.06 -11.65
CA ARG A 106 30.46 12.20 -11.63
C ARG A 106 30.01 12.45 -10.19
N ASP A 107 30.28 13.65 -9.69
CA ASP A 107 29.86 14.09 -8.35
C ASP A 107 28.87 15.27 -8.46
N PRO A 108 27.61 15.01 -8.85
CA PRO A 108 26.63 16.08 -9.07
C PRO A 108 26.23 16.81 -7.79
N LEU A 109 26.45 16.20 -6.61
CA LEU A 109 26.16 16.83 -5.32
C LEU A 109 27.41 17.47 -4.68
N ALA A 110 28.58 17.44 -5.35
CA ALA A 110 29.85 17.94 -4.82
C ALA A 110 30.15 17.44 -3.39
N LEU A 111 29.88 16.15 -3.14
CA LEU A 111 30.07 15.51 -1.84
C LEU A 111 31.53 15.20 -1.52
N LYS A 112 32.43 15.21 -2.51
CA LYS A 112 33.85 14.96 -2.30
C LYS A 112 34.48 16.06 -1.43
N TRP A 113 35.06 15.65 -0.31
CA TRP A 113 35.81 16.54 0.56
C TRP A 113 37.11 17.01 -0.11
N SER A 114 37.30 18.32 -0.16
CA SER A 114 38.48 18.98 -0.71
C SER A 114 39.27 19.57 0.45
N ARG A 115 40.47 19.02 0.72
CA ARG A 115 41.35 19.55 1.79
C ARG A 115 41.94 20.93 1.44
N ASP A 116 41.97 21.28 0.16
CA ASP A 116 42.47 22.56 -0.34
C ASP A 116 41.36 23.63 -0.48
N ALA A 117 40.10 23.28 -0.22
CA ALA A 117 39.00 24.24 -0.29
C ALA A 117 39.03 25.17 0.94
N ARG A 118 39.19 26.48 0.69
CA ARG A 118 39.05 27.52 1.73
C ARG A 118 37.63 27.61 2.29
N SER A 119 36.63 27.16 1.55
CA SER A 119 35.21 27.19 1.92
C SER A 119 34.40 26.24 1.03
N TYR A 120 33.40 25.58 1.60
CA TYR A 120 32.43 24.73 0.88
C TYR A 120 31.15 25.48 0.49
N TRP A 121 31.04 26.77 0.85
CA TRP A 121 29.90 27.60 0.49
C TRP A 121 29.81 27.76 -1.03
N GLN A 122 28.70 27.32 -1.62
CA GLN A 122 28.40 27.59 -3.02
C GLN A 122 27.70 28.95 -3.14
N PRO A 123 28.05 29.77 -4.15
CA PRO A 123 27.38 31.04 -4.38
C PRO A 123 25.91 30.80 -4.71
N LYS A 124 25.02 31.32 -3.86
CA LYS A 124 23.59 31.31 -4.11
C LYS A 124 23.29 32.40 -5.14
N PRO A 125 22.66 32.10 -6.29
CA PRO A 125 22.24 33.14 -7.22
C PRO A 125 21.26 34.08 -6.51
N GLU A 126 21.56 35.38 -6.49
CA GLU A 126 20.64 36.34 -5.93
C GLU A 126 19.41 36.47 -6.83
N PRO A 127 18.19 36.38 -6.27
CA PRO A 127 17.00 36.60 -7.07
C PRO A 127 16.98 38.05 -7.54
N THR A 128 16.92 38.23 -8.86
CA THR A 128 16.92 39.54 -9.54
C THR A 128 15.71 40.41 -9.16
N ASP A 129 14.67 39.82 -8.55
CA ASP A 129 13.45 40.52 -8.14
C ASP A 129 12.94 40.01 -6.77
N VAL A 130 12.81 40.94 -5.82
CA VAL A 130 12.28 40.69 -4.46
C VAL A 130 10.82 40.22 -4.52
N ARG A 131 10.06 40.59 -5.56
CA ARG A 131 8.66 40.16 -5.73
C ARG A 131 8.52 38.65 -5.93
N ARG A 132 9.59 37.96 -6.33
CA ARG A 132 9.62 36.50 -6.49
C ARG A 132 9.48 35.76 -5.16
N TYR A 133 9.86 36.37 -4.04
CA TYR A 133 9.64 35.79 -2.71
C TYR A 133 8.14 35.69 -2.33
N PHE A 134 7.30 36.56 -2.89
CA PHE A 134 5.86 36.55 -2.64
C PHE A 134 5.08 35.58 -3.54
N LYS A 135 5.74 34.92 -4.50
CA LYS A 135 5.14 33.91 -5.38
C LYS A 135 5.72 32.53 -5.05
N GLN A 136 5.18 31.93 -3.99
CA GLN A 136 5.60 30.59 -3.53
C GLN A 136 4.89 29.43 -4.27
N PHE A 137 3.92 29.73 -5.14
CA PHE A 137 3.17 28.76 -5.93
C PHE A 137 3.06 29.22 -7.39
#